data_AF-A0A2S6AZ68-F1
#
_entry.id   AF-A0A2S6AZ68-F1
#
_cell.length_a   1.000
_cell.length_b   1.000
_cell.length_c   1.000
_cell.angle_alpha   90.00
_cell.angle_beta   90.00
_cell.angle_gamma   90.00
#
_symmetry.space_group_name_H-M   'P 1'
#
loop_
_entity.id
_entity.type
_entity.pdbx_description
1 polymer ?
#
loop_
_entity_poly.entity_id
_entity_poly.type
_entity_poly.pdbx_seq_one_letter_code
_entity_poly.pdbx_strand_id
1 'polypeptide(L)' 'HGTWEGDQSDIRHVDPHSGAVLELLEMPPGVFVSGLESDGAGLFYAGGENSGKVRAVRRPQGE' A
#
# COMPACT_ATOMS: atom_id res chain seq x y z
N HIS A 1 -3.27 4.52 0.29
CA HIS A 1 -4.43 3.92 -0.41
C HIS A 1 -3.93 2.71 -1.21
N GLY A 2 -4.59 1.55 -1.13
CA GLY A 2 -4.24 0.37 -1.93
C GLY A 2 -5.06 0.35 -3.23
N THR A 3 -4.42 0.05 -4.35
CA THR A 3 -5.06 -0.08 -5.67
C THR A 3 -4.71 -1.41 -6.33
N TRP A 4 -5.56 -1.91 -7.22
CA TRP A 4 -5.27 -3.11 -8.03
C TRP A 4 -5.83 -2.99 -9.45
N GLU A 5 -5.12 -3.59 -10.41
CA GLU A 5 -5.56 -3.82 -11.79
C GLU A 5 -4.99 -5.17 -12.26
N GLY A 6 -5.87 -6.12 -12.61
CA GLY A 6 -5.45 -7.48 -12.99
C GLY A 6 -4.60 -8.15 -11.91
N ASP A 7 -3.34 -8.46 -12.24
CA ASP A 7 -2.37 -9.09 -11.33
C ASP A 7 -1.42 -8.10 -10.61
N GLN A 8 -1.63 -6.79 -10.82
CA GLN A 8 -0.80 -5.74 -10.25
C GLN A 8 -1.52 -5.01 -9.13
N SER A 9 -0.77 -4.66 -8.08
CA SER A 9 -1.26 -3.86 -6.97
C SER A 9 -0.17 -2.92 -6.49
N ASP A 10 -0.58 -1.79 -5.95
CA ASP A 10 0.35 -0.77 -5.46
C ASP A 10 -0.24 -0.02 -4.24
N ILE A 11 0.65 0.58 -3.45
CA ILE A 11 0.29 1.45 -2.33
C ILE A 11 0.67 2.88 -2.69
N ARG A 12 -0.31 3.79 -2.66
CA ARG A 12 -0.13 5.21 -2.97
C ARG A 12 -0.21 6.08 -1.72
N HIS A 13 0.72 7.01 -1.62
CA HIS A 13 0.58 8.19 -0.77
C HIS A 13 -0.05 9.30 -1.63
N VAL A 14 -1.20 9.78 -1.20
CA VAL A 14 -2.02 10.72 -1.98
C VAL A 14 -2.24 11.97 -1.15
N ASP A 15 -2.08 13.14 -1.76
CA ASP A 15 -2.46 14.40 -1.14
C ASP A 15 -3.99 14.44 -0.99
N PRO A 16 -4.52 14.60 0.22
CA PRO A 16 -5.96 14.48 0.46
C PRO A 16 -6.78 15.65 -0.10
N HIS A 17 -6.17 16.77 -0.48
CA HIS A 17 -6.88 17.95 -0.97
C HIS A 17 -6.99 17.95 -2.50
N SER A 18 -5.90 17.59 -3.17
CA SER A 18 -5.75 17.63 -4.63
C SER A 18 -5.96 16.28 -5.31
N GLY A 19 -5.83 15.18 -4.55
CA GLY A 19 -5.82 13.82 -5.10
C GLY A 19 -4.53 13.47 -5.85
N ALA A 20 -3.50 14.32 -5.79
CA ALA A 20 -2.21 14.05 -6.43
C ALA A 20 -1.50 12.87 -5.74
N VAL A 21 -0.94 11.96 -6.54
CA VAL A 21 -0.08 10.87 -6.02
C VAL A 21 1.29 11.45 -5.72
N LEU A 22 1.65 11.48 -4.43
CA LEU A 22 2.94 11.96 -3.94
C LEU A 22 4.01 10.89 -4.04
N GLU A 23 3.65 9.65 -3.71
CA GLU A 23 4.55 8.48 -3.75
C GLU A 23 3.77 7.24 -4.16
N LEU A 24 4.43 6.31 -4.84
CA LEU A 24 3.88 5.02 -5.25
C LEU A 24 4.87 3.90 -4.90
N LEU A 25 4.36 2.86 -4.27
CA LEU A 25 5.09 1.65 -3.97
C LEU A 25 4.43 0.47 -4.71
N GLU A 26 5.07 -0.01 -5.76
CA GLU A 26 4.63 -1.20 -6.49
C GLU A 26 4.78 -2.44 -5.61
N MET A 27 3.75 -3.29 -5.60
CA MET A 27 3.83 -4.57 -4.93
C MET A 27 4.49 -5.62 -5.81
N PRO A 28 5.21 -6.59 -5.21
CA PRO A 28 5.68 -7.74 -5.95
C PRO A 28 4.52 -8.48 -6.64
N PRO A 29 4.76 -9.14 -7.79
CA PRO A 29 3.73 -9.90 -8.48
C PRO A 29 2.99 -10.89 -7.56
N GLY A 30 1.66 -10.93 -7.67
CA GLY A 30 0.80 -11.79 -6.83
C GLY A 30 0.60 -11.30 -5.39
N VAL A 31 1.08 -10.11 -5.04
CA VAL A 31 0.77 -9.44 -3.78
C VAL A 31 -0.28 -8.36 -4.01
N PHE A 32 -1.52 -8.66 -3.62
CA PHE A 32 -2.63 -7.71 -3.65
C PHE A 32 -2.85 -7.07 -2.28
N VAL A 33 -3.20 -5.79 -2.28
CA VAL A 33 -3.56 -5.04 -1.07
C VAL A 33 -5.05 -4.74 -1.09
N SER A 34 -5.83 -5.50 -0.30
CA SER A 34 -7.28 -5.31 -0.17
C SER A 34 -7.66 -4.35 0.96
N GLY A 35 -6.74 -4.10 1.89
CA GLY A 35 -6.92 -3.17 3.00
C GLY A 35 -5.57 -2.70 3.55
N LEU A 36 -5.57 -1.51 4.16
CA LEU A 36 -4.38 -0.88 4.72
C LEU A 36 -4.73 -0.19 6.03
N GLU A 37 -4.02 -0.54 7.10
CA GLU A 37 -4.14 0.10 8.43
C GLU A 37 -2.80 0.68 8.85
N SER A 38 -2.79 1.82 9.55
CA SER A 38 -1.57 2.47 10.02
C SER A 38 -1.33 2.15 11.49
N ASP A 39 -0.07 1.97 11.88
CA ASP A 39 0.31 1.88 13.30
C ASP A 39 0.51 3.26 13.96
N GLY A 40 0.45 4.35 13.19
CA GLY A 40 0.74 5.71 13.66
C GLY A 40 2.23 6.02 13.89
N ALA A 41 3.13 5.05 13.70
CA ALA A 41 4.57 5.14 13.91
C ALA A 41 5.41 4.84 12.65
N GLY A 42 4.76 4.67 11.49
CA GLY A 42 5.41 4.56 10.19
C GLY A 42 5.38 3.15 9.58
N LEU A 43 4.65 2.22 10.17
CA LEU A 43 4.28 0.96 9.53
C LEU A 43 2.82 0.98 9.08
N PHE A 44 2.60 0.31 7.95
CA PHE A 44 1.28 -0.03 7.46
C PHE A 44 1.10 -1.55 7.47
N TYR A 45 -0.08 -2.01 7.84
CA TYR A 45 -0.48 -3.40 7.75
C TYR A 45 -1.35 -3.58 6.51
N ALA A 46 -0.78 -4.22 5.49
CA ALA A 46 -1.43 -4.50 4.21
C ALA A 46 -2.03 -5.91 4.23
N GLY A 47 -3.35 -5.99 4.20
CA GLY A 47 -4.09 -7.25 4.06
C GLY A 47 -4.12 -7.71 2.60
N GLY A 48 -3.90 -9.00 2.35
CA GLY A 48 -4.01 -9.57 1.01
C GLY A 48 -5.11 -10.62 0.93
N GLU A 49 -6.18 -10.29 0.21
CA GLU A 49 -7.42 -11.06 0.03
C GLU A 49 -7.20 -12.57 -0.16
N ASN A 50 -6.89 -13.02 -1.37
CA ASN A 50 -6.76 -14.45 -1.69
C ASN A 50 -5.59 -15.14 -0.97
N SER A 51 -4.62 -14.36 -0.48
CA SER A 51 -3.46 -14.91 0.23
C SER A 51 -3.75 -15.20 1.70
N GLY A 52 -4.77 -14.57 2.30
CA GLY A 52 -5.03 -14.61 3.75
C GLY A 52 -3.89 -14.04 4.62
N LYS A 53 -2.92 -13.34 4.03
CA LYS A 53 -1.72 -12.83 4.72
C LYS A 53 -1.85 -11.34 5.02
N VAL A 54 -1.27 -10.94 6.15
CA VAL A 54 -0.97 -9.54 6.49
C VAL A 54 0.52 -9.29 6.37
N ARG A 55 0.90 -8.21 5.70
CA ARG A 55 2.30 -7.79 5.50
C ARG A 55 2.53 -6.45 6.18
N ALA A 56 3.62 -6.33 6.93
CA ALA A 56 4.08 -5.04 7.44
C ALA A 56 4.86 -4.32 6.34
N VAL A 57 4.41 -3.13 5.95
CA VAL A 57 5.03 -2.26 4.95
C VAL A 57 5.52 -1.01 5.68
N ARG A 58 6.83 -0.76 5.64
CA ARG A 58 7.40 0.45 6.24
C ARG A 58 7.28 1.60 5.26
N ARG A 59 6.82 2.76 5.74
CA ARG A 59 6.90 4.00 4.96
C ARG A 59 8.36 4.26 4.58
N PRO A 60 8.68 4.49 3.30
CA PRO A 60 10.01 4.94 2.93
C PRO A 60 10.38 6.18 3.73
N GLN A 61 11.52 6.16 4.40
CA GLN A 61 12.14 7.40 4.83
C GLN A 61 12.86 7.90 3.58
N GLY A 62 12.47 9.07 3.07
CA GLY A 62 13.17 9.69 1.94
C GLY A 62 14.67 9.82 2.23
N GLU A 63 15.48 10.04 1.19
CA GLU A 63 16.88 10.47 1.38
C GLU A 63 16.99 11.74 2.24
#